data_AF-A0A537R2E9-F1
#
_entry.id   AF-A0A537R2E9-F1
#
_cell.length_a   1.000
_cell.length_b   1.000
_cell.length_c   1.000
_cell.angle_alpha   90.00
_cell.angle_beta   90.00
_cell.angle_gamma   90.00
#
_symmetry.space_group_name_H-M   'P 1'
#
loop_
_entity.id
_entity.type
_entity.pdbx_description
1 polymer ?
#
loop_
_entity_poly.entity_id
_entity_poly.type
_entity_poly.pdbx_seq_one_letter_code
_entity_poly.pdbx_strand_id
1 'polypeptide(L)'
;SIGSDVMMSYTVMGDVVNLASRLEGANKLYGTRNLVSEKTIAATDAVFEVREIDRVIVAGHTHSEVIFEILGSKGKLTPPKLSSRDRYLEGLAAYRERRWDDAVRAFNASLEATPGDGPSLALLNRVVSLKANPPSQDWDGSWHIEK
;
A
#
# COMPACT_ATOMS: atom_id res chain seq x y z
N SER A 1 -9.23 -21.95 21.66
CA SER A 1 -9.79 -21.04 20.65
C SER A 1 -8.78 -19.99 20.30
N ILE A 2 -8.43 -19.90 19.02
CA ILE A 2 -8.02 -18.72 18.25
C ILE A 2 -7.52 -19.29 16.93
N GLY A 3 -8.32 -19.10 15.89
CA GLY A 3 -7.95 -19.29 14.50
C GLY A 3 -8.76 -18.24 13.78
N SER A 4 -8.15 -17.07 13.55
CA SER A 4 -8.82 -15.92 12.98
C SER A 4 -9.18 -16.20 11.52
N ASP A 5 -10.48 -16.40 11.30
CA ASP A 5 -11.14 -16.36 10.02
C ASP A 5 -10.94 -15.00 9.35
N VAL A 6 -10.24 -14.96 8.22
CA VAL A 6 -10.39 -13.87 7.25
C VAL A 6 -11.10 -14.45 6.04
N MET A 7 -12.43 -14.42 6.11
CA MET A 7 -13.32 -14.64 4.98
C MET A 7 -13.07 -13.57 3.92
N MET A 8 -12.45 -13.95 2.80
CA MET A 8 -12.46 -13.14 1.58
C MET A 8 -13.75 -13.43 0.81
N SER A 9 -14.74 -12.56 0.97
CA SER A 9 -15.99 -12.66 0.21
C SER A 9 -15.80 -12.12 -1.21
N TYR A 10 -16.19 -12.98 -2.15
CA TYR A 10 -16.05 -12.93 -3.60
C TYR A 10 -16.98 -11.88 -4.24
N THR A 11 -16.47 -11.04 -5.14
CA THR A 11 -17.30 -10.44 -6.21
C THR A 11 -16.46 -10.17 -7.45
N VAL A 12 -16.80 -10.86 -8.55
CA VAL A 12 -16.25 -10.65 -9.90
C VAL A 12 -17.31 -9.95 -10.72
N MET A 13 -17.10 -8.69 -11.12
CA MET A 13 -17.76 -8.07 -12.28
C MET A 13 -17.10 -6.73 -12.66
N GLY A 14 -16.58 -6.62 -13.88
CA GLY A 14 -16.66 -5.35 -14.64
C GLY A 14 -15.38 -4.60 -15.05
N ASP A 15 -14.38 -4.38 -14.18
CA ASP A 15 -13.52 -3.16 -14.31
C ASP A 15 -12.02 -3.38 -14.65
N VAL A 16 -11.66 -4.46 -15.36
CA VAL A 16 -10.24 -4.85 -15.56
C VAL A 16 -9.46 -3.90 -16.47
N VAL A 17 -10.10 -3.26 -17.44
CA VAL A 17 -9.42 -2.44 -18.46
C VAL A 17 -9.09 -1.03 -17.95
N ASN A 18 -9.90 -0.47 -17.04
CA ASN A 18 -9.69 0.86 -16.47
C ASN A 18 -8.67 0.84 -15.30
N LEU A 19 -8.47 -0.33 -14.68
CA LEU A 19 -7.54 -0.49 -13.57
C LEU A 19 -6.08 -0.29 -13.99
N ALA A 20 -5.68 -0.79 -15.16
CA ALA A 20 -4.28 -0.72 -15.61
C ALA A 20 -3.77 0.72 -15.81
N SER A 21 -4.56 1.59 -16.45
CA SER A 21 -4.18 3.00 -16.65
C SER A 21 -4.17 3.79 -15.35
N ARG A 22 -5.02 3.44 -14.39
CA ARG A 22 -5.04 4.04 -13.04
C ARG A 22 -3.82 3.62 -12.22
N LEU A 23 -3.43 2.34 -12.29
CA LEU A 23 -2.21 1.84 -11.65
C LEU A 23 -0.95 2.50 -12.23
N GLU A 24 -0.95 2.88 -13.52
CA GLU A 24 0.14 3.66 -14.11
C GLU A 24 0.27 5.05 -13.46
N GLY A 25 -0.85 5.75 -13.24
CA GLY A 25 -0.85 7.01 -12.49
C GLY A 25 -0.37 6.84 -11.04
N ALA A 26 -0.83 5.78 -10.37
CA ALA A 26 -0.40 5.45 -9.02
C ALA A 26 1.10 5.10 -8.94
N ASN A 27 1.67 4.45 -9.97
CA ASN A 27 3.11 4.16 -10.01
C ASN A 27 3.95 5.44 -9.94
N LYS A 28 3.52 6.52 -10.61
CA LYS A 28 4.21 7.82 -10.55
C LYS A 28 4.10 8.44 -9.15
N LEU A 29 2.93 8.36 -8.53
CA LEU A 29 2.69 8.89 -7.18
C LEU A 29 3.54 8.18 -6.12
N TYR A 30 3.60 6.85 -6.18
CA TYR A 30 4.32 6.03 -5.19
C TYR A 30 5.77 5.73 -5.59
N GLY A 31 6.25 6.14 -6.76
CA GLY A 31 7.60 5.84 -7.23
C GLY A 31 7.86 4.34 -7.46
N THR A 32 6.83 3.56 -7.73
CA THR A 32 6.90 2.11 -7.99
C THR A 32 6.95 1.82 -9.48
N ARG A 33 7.30 0.58 -9.85
CA ARG A 33 7.27 0.13 -11.26
C ARG A 33 6.24 -0.96 -11.54
N ASN A 34 5.87 -1.74 -10.52
CA ASN A 34 5.12 -2.98 -10.68
C ASN A 34 3.91 -3.04 -9.73
N LEU A 35 3.03 -2.03 -9.82
CA LEU A 35 1.74 -2.09 -9.11
C LEU A 35 0.80 -3.10 -9.75
N VAL A 36 0.09 -3.81 -8.88
CA VAL A 36 -0.87 -4.84 -9.22
C VAL A 36 -2.05 -4.75 -8.25
N SER A 37 -3.22 -5.16 -8.73
CA SER A 37 -4.41 -5.24 -7.88
C SER A 37 -4.39 -6.49 -7.01
N GLU A 38 -5.17 -6.46 -5.93
CA GLU A 38 -5.38 -7.61 -5.05
C GLU A 38 -5.77 -8.88 -5.83
N LYS A 39 -6.70 -8.74 -6.77
CA LYS A 39 -7.18 -9.86 -7.62
C LYS A 39 -6.05 -10.50 -8.42
N THR A 40 -5.13 -9.70 -8.95
CA THR A 40 -3.99 -10.21 -9.71
C THR A 40 -3.06 -11.00 -8.80
N ILE A 41 -2.74 -10.49 -7.60
CA ILE A 41 -1.88 -11.22 -6.65
C ILE A 41 -2.53 -12.52 -6.19
N ALA A 42 -3.83 -12.51 -5.89
CA ALA A 42 -4.57 -13.71 -5.49
C ALA A 42 -4.51 -14.83 -6.54
N ALA A 43 -4.37 -14.49 -7.83
CA ALA A 43 -4.28 -15.44 -8.93
C ALA A 43 -2.86 -16.01 -9.18
N THR A 44 -1.85 -15.59 -8.40
CA THR A 44 -0.43 -15.98 -8.63
C THR A 44 0.07 -17.10 -7.72
N ASP A 45 -0.81 -17.80 -6.98
CA ASP A 45 -0.44 -18.88 -6.05
C ASP A 45 0.71 -18.52 -5.08
N ALA A 46 0.81 -17.25 -4.70
CA ALA A 46 1.83 -16.70 -3.80
C ALA A 46 3.29 -16.99 -4.24
N VAL A 47 3.57 -16.98 -5.56
CA VAL A 47 4.95 -17.16 -6.10
C VAL A 47 5.84 -15.92 -5.98
N PHE A 48 5.27 -14.77 -5.63
CA PHE A 48 5.97 -13.50 -5.48
C PHE A 48 6.03 -13.02 -4.02
N GLU A 49 7.10 -12.30 -3.68
CA GLU A 49 7.08 -11.39 -2.54
C GLU A 49 6.39 -10.10 -2.96
N VAL A 50 5.43 -9.66 -2.14
CA VAL A 50 4.63 -8.47 -2.38
C VAL A 50 4.58 -7.61 -1.13
N ARG A 51 4.24 -6.33 -1.31
CA ARG A 51 3.75 -5.48 -0.23
C ARG A 51 2.45 -4.82 -0.63
N GLU A 52 1.55 -4.69 0.33
CA GLU A 52 0.47 -3.73 0.21
C GLU A 52 1.08 -2.33 0.15
N ILE A 53 0.60 -1.48 -0.75
CA ILE A 53 1.05 -0.11 -0.91
C ILE A 53 0.05 0.84 -0.27
N ASP A 54 -1.21 0.75 -0.66
CA ASP A 54 -2.22 1.66 -0.13
C ASP A 54 -3.65 1.19 -0.41
N ARG A 55 -4.59 1.82 0.28
CA ARG A 55 -6.03 1.76 -0.02
C ARG A 55 -6.41 3.07 -0.71
N VAL A 56 -6.78 3.00 -1.98
CA VAL A 56 -7.00 4.18 -2.83
C VAL A 56 -8.43 4.26 -3.35
N ILE A 57 -8.99 5.46 -3.39
CA ILE A 57 -10.23 5.78 -4.09
C ILE A 57 -9.86 6.57 -5.33
N VAL A 58 -10.24 6.06 -6.49
CA VAL A 58 -9.94 6.69 -7.78
C VAL A 58 -11.09 7.57 -8.24
N ALA A 59 -10.78 8.63 -9.00
CA ALA A 59 -11.78 9.54 -9.52
C ALA A 59 -12.91 8.81 -10.28
N GLY A 60 -14.15 9.05 -9.87
CA GLY A 60 -15.34 8.41 -10.43
C GLY A 60 -15.81 7.16 -9.68
N HIS A 61 -15.10 6.73 -8.64
CA HIS A 61 -15.45 5.57 -7.82
C HIS A 61 -15.69 5.97 -6.37
N THR A 62 -16.62 5.27 -5.72
CA THR A 62 -16.96 5.47 -4.30
C THR A 62 -16.36 4.39 -3.40
N HIS A 63 -15.86 3.29 -3.98
CA HIS A 63 -15.26 2.19 -3.25
C HIS A 63 -13.75 2.29 -3.32
N SER A 64 -13.10 2.04 -2.19
CA SER A 64 -11.64 1.98 -2.12
C SER A 64 -11.12 0.64 -2.62
N GLU A 65 -9.99 0.64 -3.31
CA GLU A 65 -9.28 -0.55 -3.75
C GLU A 65 -7.90 -0.63 -3.09
N VAL A 66 -7.47 -1.85 -2.73
CA VAL A 66 -6.13 -2.08 -2.20
C VAL A 66 -5.18 -2.40 -3.36
N ILE A 67 -4.05 -1.71 -3.39
CA ILE A 67 -3.00 -1.89 -4.39
C ILE A 67 -1.75 -2.49 -3.77
N PHE A 68 -1.06 -3.33 -4.54
CA PHE A 68 0.13 -4.06 -4.11
C PHE A 68 1.28 -3.80 -5.08
N GLU A 69 2.51 -3.92 -4.60
CA GLU A 69 3.71 -3.94 -5.42
C GLU A 69 4.37 -5.32 -5.38
N ILE A 70 4.80 -5.82 -6.54
CA ILE A 70 5.65 -7.01 -6.65
C ILE A 70 7.11 -6.60 -6.42
N LEU A 71 7.73 -7.17 -5.38
CA LEU A 71 9.11 -6.88 -4.98
C LEU A 71 10.13 -7.86 -5.60
N GLY A 72 9.68 -9.06 -5.97
CA GLY A 72 10.49 -10.11 -6.57
C GLY A 72 9.88 -11.49 -6.37
N SER A 73 10.59 -12.54 -6.79
CA SER A 73 10.17 -13.93 -6.52
C SER A 73 10.23 -14.27 -5.03
N LYS A 74 9.34 -15.15 -4.59
CA LYS A 74 9.26 -15.62 -3.20
C LYS A 74 10.60 -16.14 -2.69
N GLY A 75 11.01 -15.68 -1.50
CA GLY A 75 12.28 -16.08 -0.88
C GLY A 75 13.55 -15.61 -1.61
N LYS A 76 13.46 -14.69 -2.58
CA LYS A 76 14.61 -14.14 -3.32
C LYS A 76 14.94 -12.69 -2.96
N LEU A 77 14.20 -12.08 -2.03
CA LEU A 77 14.51 -10.74 -1.55
C LEU A 77 15.77 -10.76 -0.68
N THR A 78 16.57 -9.70 -0.81
CA THR A 78 17.71 -9.46 0.07
C THR A 78 17.23 -9.07 1.47
N PRO A 79 18.02 -9.31 2.54
CA PRO A 79 17.64 -8.91 3.89
C PRO A 79 17.26 -7.42 4.04
N PRO A 80 17.95 -6.46 3.39
CA PRO A 80 17.54 -5.05 3.43
C PRO A 80 16.16 -4.81 2.79
N LYS A 81 15.83 -5.50 1.69
CA LYS A 81 14.50 -5.39 1.06
C LYS A 81 13.39 -6.00 1.92
N LEU A 82 13.66 -7.11 2.60
CA LEU A 82 12.72 -7.70 3.57
C LEU A 82 12.48 -6.74 4.75
N SER A 83 13.56 -6.18 5.31
CA SER A 83 13.46 -5.19 6.38
C SER A 83 12.67 -3.96 5.95
N SER A 84 12.98 -3.39 4.77
CA SER A 84 12.23 -2.26 4.22
C SER A 84 10.75 -2.59 4.01
N ARG A 85 10.42 -3.76 3.45
CA ARG A 85 9.04 -4.24 3.31
C ARG A 85 8.32 -4.26 4.67
N ASP A 86 8.91 -4.89 5.67
CA ASP A 86 8.25 -5.10 6.97
C ASP A 86 8.06 -3.77 7.72
N ARG A 87 9.07 -2.90 7.71
CA ARG A 87 8.98 -1.54 8.28
C ARG A 87 7.96 -0.68 7.55
N TYR A 88 7.86 -0.81 6.23
CA TYR A 88 6.83 -0.14 5.47
C TYR A 88 5.42 -0.58 5.91
N LEU A 89 5.17 -1.88 6.07
CA LEU A 89 3.88 -2.41 6.50
C LEU A 89 3.52 -1.98 7.93
N GLU A 90 4.50 -1.93 8.84
CA GLU A 90 4.32 -1.34 10.18
C GLU A 90 3.88 0.13 10.09
N GLY A 91 4.52 0.91 9.20
CA GLY A 91 4.18 2.31 8.96
C GLY A 91 2.78 2.49 8.38
N LEU A 92 2.38 1.63 7.44
CA LEU A 92 1.05 1.66 6.82
C LEU A 92 -0.05 1.36 7.85
N ALA A 93 0.18 0.40 8.75
CA ALA A 93 -0.75 0.10 9.85
C ALA A 93 -0.89 1.28 10.81
N ALA A 94 0.23 1.86 11.24
CA ALA A 94 0.22 3.04 12.12
C ALA A 94 -0.45 4.27 11.47
N TYR A 95 -0.24 4.46 10.16
CA TYR A 95 -0.91 5.51 9.36
C TYR A 95 -2.44 5.37 9.42
N ARG A 96 -2.97 4.16 9.23
CA ARG A 96 -4.41 3.89 9.27
C ARG A 96 -5.01 4.10 10.65
N GLU A 97 -4.23 3.82 11.69
CA GLU A 97 -4.62 4.07 13.09
C GLU A 97 -4.38 5.53 13.53
N ARG A 98 -3.91 6.41 12.63
CA ARG A 98 -3.58 7.81 12.93
C ARG A 98 -2.48 7.99 13.98
N ARG A 99 -1.67 6.95 14.20
CA ARG A 99 -0.46 7.01 15.04
C ARG A 99 0.69 7.61 14.23
N TRP A 100 0.60 8.92 13.96
CA TRP A 100 1.47 9.60 13.01
C TRP A 100 2.95 9.48 13.33
N ASP A 101 3.35 9.62 14.60
CA ASP A 101 4.75 9.52 14.98
C ASP A 101 5.30 8.10 14.82
N ASP A 102 4.47 7.08 15.02
CA ASP A 102 4.83 5.70 14.78
C ASP A 102 4.96 5.41 13.28
N ALA A 103 4.04 5.95 12.47
CA ALA A 103 4.11 5.85 11.01
C ALA A 103 5.39 6.51 10.47
N VAL A 104 5.71 7.73 10.91
CA VAL A 104 6.94 8.43 10.53
C VAL A 104 8.18 7.62 10.89
N ARG A 105 8.24 7.09 12.12
CA ARG A 105 9.38 6.28 12.58
C ARG A 105 9.57 5.03 11.73
N ALA A 106 8.48 4.31 11.43
CA ALA A 106 8.51 3.10 10.64
C ALA A 106 8.91 3.36 9.17
N PHE A 107 8.36 4.41 8.53
CA PHE A 107 8.75 4.78 7.17
C PHE A 107 10.22 5.23 7.08
N ASN A 108 10.74 5.96 8.07
CA ASN A 108 12.16 6.29 8.12
C ASN A 108 13.03 5.03 8.27
N ALA A 109 12.64 4.07 9.14
CA ALA A 109 13.35 2.80 9.26
C ALA A 109 13.33 1.97 7.96
N SER A 110 12.25 2.05 7.18
CA SER A 110 12.21 1.46 5.84
C SER A 110 13.23 2.11 4.90
N LEU A 111 13.32 3.45 4.93
CA LEU A 111 14.26 4.23 4.11
C LEU A 111 15.72 4.03 4.51
N GLU A 112 16.01 3.78 5.78
CA GLU A 112 17.34 3.36 6.23
C GLU A 112 17.74 2.01 5.65
N ALA A 113 16.79 1.06 5.60
CA ALA A 113 17.03 -0.26 5.05
C ALA A 113 17.13 -0.26 3.51
N THR A 114 16.36 0.57 2.82
CA THR A 114 16.42 0.75 1.36
C THR A 114 16.27 2.24 1.02
N PRO A 115 17.40 2.96 0.91
CA PRO A 115 17.39 4.37 0.54
C PRO A 115 16.73 4.60 -0.82
N GLY A 116 15.83 5.58 -0.88
CA GLY A 116 15.09 5.91 -2.10
C GLY A 116 13.88 5.01 -2.37
N ASP A 117 13.41 4.25 -1.37
CA ASP A 117 12.14 3.53 -1.48
C ASP A 117 10.97 4.51 -1.73
N GLY A 118 10.43 4.49 -2.95
CA GLY A 118 9.40 5.40 -3.40
C GLY A 118 8.15 5.42 -2.50
N PRO A 119 7.55 4.25 -2.19
CA PRO A 119 6.36 4.19 -1.34
C PRO A 119 6.59 4.75 0.05
N SER A 120 7.75 4.44 0.67
CA SER A 120 8.08 4.99 1.98
C SER A 120 8.19 6.52 1.95
N LEU A 121 8.83 7.10 0.91
CA LEU A 121 8.88 8.55 0.73
C LEU A 121 7.50 9.18 0.54
N ALA A 122 6.67 8.57 -0.32
CA ALA A 122 5.33 9.07 -0.62
C ALA A 122 4.43 9.10 0.62
N LEU A 123 4.40 7.99 1.39
CA LEU A 123 3.59 7.90 2.61
C LEU A 123 4.15 8.77 3.73
N LEU A 124 5.47 8.89 3.87
CA LEU A 124 6.08 9.79 4.85
C LEU A 124 5.64 11.25 4.60
N ASN A 125 5.73 11.72 3.36
CA ASN A 125 5.26 13.06 2.98
C ASN A 125 3.78 13.25 3.28
N ARG A 126 2.96 12.24 2.98
CA ARG A 126 1.52 12.27 3.28
C ARG A 126 1.24 12.34 4.78
N VAL A 127 1.90 11.51 5.59
CA VAL A 127 1.73 11.51 7.06
C VAL A 127 2.09 12.86 7.64
N VAL A 128 3.16 13.51 7.17
CA VAL A 128 3.53 14.87 7.61
C VAL A 128 2.40 15.86 7.33
N SER A 129 1.83 15.83 6.12
CA SER A 129 0.70 16.69 5.74
C SER A 129 -0.56 16.43 6.58
N LEU A 130 -0.90 15.16 6.84
CA LEU A 130 -2.06 14.78 7.64
C LEU A 130 -1.85 15.05 9.14
N LYS A 131 -0.62 14.98 9.64
CA LYS A 131 -0.31 15.39 11.01
C LYS A 131 -0.56 16.89 11.20
N ALA A 132 -0.21 17.70 10.20
CA ALA A 132 -0.47 19.14 10.20
C ALA A 132 -1.96 19.47 9.97
N ASN A 133 -2.65 18.69 9.13
CA ASN A 133 -4.08 18.84 8.83
C ASN A 133 -4.79 17.50 9.00
N PRO A 134 -5.18 17.14 10.23
CA PRO A 134 -5.77 15.84 10.52
C PRO A 134 -7.08 15.61 9.74
N PRO A 135 -7.29 14.39 9.23
CA PRO A 135 -8.54 14.03 8.58
C PRO A 135 -9.66 13.95 9.62
N SER A 136 -10.91 13.87 9.13
CA SER A 136 -12.09 13.74 9.97
C SER A 136 -12.08 12.45 10.82
N GLN A 137 -12.93 12.40 11.85
CA GLN A 137 -12.92 11.26 12.78
C GLN A 137 -13.32 9.93 12.12
N ASP A 138 -14.18 10.01 11.10
CA ASP A 138 -14.72 8.93 10.29
C ASP A 138 -13.83 8.50 9.12
N TRP A 139 -12.64 9.11 8.98
CA TRP A 139 -11.69 8.70 7.94
C TRP A 139 -11.24 7.25 8.12
N ASP A 140 -11.35 6.48 7.05
CA ASP A 140 -11.16 5.02 7.01
C ASP A 140 -9.76 4.60 6.55
N GLY A 141 -8.84 5.56 6.41
CA GLY A 141 -7.49 5.32 5.93
C GLY A 141 -7.35 5.27 4.41
N SER A 142 -8.42 5.54 3.65
CA SER A 142 -8.36 5.59 2.19
C SER A 142 -7.77 6.91 1.67
N TRP A 143 -7.06 6.82 0.55
CA TRP A 143 -6.46 7.97 -0.13
C TRP A 143 -7.16 8.25 -1.45
N HIS A 144 -7.66 9.48 -1.62
CA HIS A 144 -8.27 9.90 -2.86
C HIS A 144 -7.18 10.33 -3.85
N ILE A 145 -7.08 9.62 -4.97
CA ILE A 145 -6.22 10.03 -6.08
C ILE A 145 -7.01 11.00 -6.95
N GLU A 146 -6.77 12.29 -6.77
CA GLU A 146 -7.25 13.33 -7.68
C GLU A 146 -6.41 13.35 -8.96
N LYS A 147 -7.03 13.72 -10.09
CA LYS A 147 -6.38 13.83 -11.39
C LYS A 147 -5.59 15.12 -11.53
#